data_AF-A0A1H6S6B1-F1
#
_entry.id   AF-A0A1H6S6B1-F1
#
_cell.length_a   1.000
_cell.length_b   1.000
_cell.length_c   1.000
_cell.angle_alpha   90.00
_cell.angle_beta   90.00
_cell.angle_gamma   90.00
#
_symmetry.space_group_name_H-M   'P 1'
#
loop_
_entity.id
_entity.type
_entity.pdbx_description
1 polymer ?
#
loop_
_entity_poly.entity_id
_entity_poly.type
_entity_poly.pdbx_seq_one_letter_code
_entity_poly.pdbx_strand_id
1 'polypeptide(L)'
;MKRGYRLAAIYLLVCAAVGLCVLYAEADRWTYPDTEEIAVEPAAYDGQQVLLFGDVESVDRASQRLVITAGTDPELEFTVESVPESVTDSVREGGSIQVFGVLAEQSTVIDATEIVVDYRDTTDFQYVYVASLLGGLLAAGIFLWHWQVDVRDLTFVPRGDR
;
A
#
# COMPACT_ATOMS: atom_id res chain seq x y z
N MET A 1 -9.54 32.70 23.32
CA MET A 1 -10.73 31.95 22.83
C MET A 1 -11.32 31.14 23.98
N LYS A 2 -12.64 31.19 24.21
CA LYS A 2 -13.27 30.36 25.26
C LYS A 2 -13.06 28.87 24.94
N ARG A 3 -12.77 28.03 25.94
CA ARG A 3 -12.44 26.59 25.78
C ARG A 3 -13.44 25.86 24.85
N GLY A 4 -14.73 26.18 24.93
CA GLY A 4 -15.76 25.60 24.06
C GLY A 4 -15.53 25.84 22.54
N TYR A 5 -15.05 27.03 22.15
CA TYR A 5 -14.75 27.30 20.73
C TYR A 5 -13.51 26.54 20.25
N ARG A 6 -12.52 26.32 21.13
CA ARG A 6 -11.34 25.51 20.80
C ARG A 6 -11.72 24.06 20.56
N LEU A 7 -12.53 23.48 21.45
CA LEU A 7 -13.00 22.10 21.32
C LEU A 7 -13.86 21.91 20.07
N ALA A 8 -14.77 22.86 19.80
CA ALA A 8 -15.59 22.82 18.58
C ALA A 8 -14.72 22.91 17.31
N ALA A 9 -13.71 23.79 17.30
CA ALA A 9 -12.79 23.91 16.17
C ALA A 9 -11.95 22.64 15.96
N ILE A 10 -11.42 22.04 17.03
CA ILE A 10 -10.67 20.77 16.95
C ILE A 10 -11.57 19.65 16.44
N TYR A 11 -12.77 19.53 16.99
CA TYR A 11 -13.74 18.51 16.55
C TYR A 11 -14.07 18.67 15.08
N LEU A 12 -14.37 19.88 14.63
CA LEU A 12 -14.64 20.18 13.23
C LEU A 12 -13.46 19.83 12.32
N LEU A 13 -12.22 20.15 12.73
CA LEU A 13 -11.02 19.80 11.98
C LEU A 13 -10.80 18.29 11.90
N VAL A 14 -11.01 17.56 13.00
CA VAL A 14 -10.90 16.09 13.01
C VAL A 14 -11.96 15.47 12.12
N CYS A 15 -13.22 15.91 12.22
CA CYS A 15 -14.31 15.44 11.36
C CYS A 15 -14.03 15.75 9.88
N ALA A 16 -13.53 16.95 9.56
CA ALA A 16 -13.15 17.31 8.21
C ALA A 16 -12.00 16.44 7.69
N ALA A 17 -10.95 16.21 8.50
CA ALA A 17 -9.82 15.38 8.12
C ALA A 17 -10.25 13.91 7.90
N VAL A 18 -11.00 13.33 8.83
CA VAL A 18 -11.53 11.96 8.70
C VAL A 18 -12.45 11.86 7.50
N GLY A 19 -13.37 12.81 7.32
CA GLY A 19 -14.27 12.84 6.17
C GLY A 19 -13.51 12.93 4.85
N LEU A 20 -12.50 13.79 4.76
CA LEU A 20 -11.64 13.88 3.57
C LEU A 20 -10.86 12.59 3.31
N CYS A 21 -10.32 11.94 4.35
CA CYS A 21 -9.63 10.66 4.19
C CYS A 21 -10.57 9.56 3.66
N VAL A 22 -11.79 9.46 4.20
CA VAL A 22 -12.78 8.45 3.77
C VAL A 22 -13.24 8.74 2.34
N LEU A 23 -13.60 9.98 2.03
CA LEU A 23 -14.03 10.37 0.68
C LEU A 23 -12.89 10.21 -0.34
N TYR A 24 -11.65 10.42 0.08
CA TYR A 24 -10.49 10.16 -0.77
C TYR A 24 -10.31 8.66 -1.02
N ALA A 25 -10.49 7.82 0.00
CA ALA A 25 -10.34 6.37 -0.11
C ALA A 25 -11.44 5.72 -0.96
N GLU A 26 -12.65 6.29 -0.97
CA GLU A 26 -13.78 5.82 -1.79
C GLU A 26 -13.68 6.27 -3.25
N ALA A 27 -12.93 7.33 -3.53
CA ALA A 27 -12.79 7.83 -4.89
C ALA A 27 -11.99 6.82 -5.72
N ASP A 28 -12.69 6.09 -6.58
CA ASP A 28 -12.05 5.24 -7.56
C ASP A 28 -11.27 6.09 -8.57
N ARG A 29 -9.95 5.91 -8.53
CA ARG A 29 -8.97 6.57 -9.41
C ARG A 29 -8.05 5.55 -10.05
N TRP A 30 -8.38 4.28 -9.90
CA TRP A 30 -7.59 3.22 -10.49
C TRP A 30 -7.70 3.34 -12.01
N THR A 31 -6.56 3.50 -12.68
CA THR A 31 -6.53 3.79 -14.12
C THR A 31 -6.37 2.52 -14.95
N TYR A 32 -6.04 1.41 -14.30
CA TYR A 32 -5.80 0.12 -14.92
C TYR A 32 -7.01 -0.78 -14.72
N PRO A 33 -7.26 -1.75 -15.60
CA PRO A 33 -8.31 -2.72 -15.37
C PRO A 33 -8.00 -3.54 -14.12
N ASP A 34 -9.03 -3.85 -13.34
CA ASP A 34 -8.93 -4.74 -12.19
C ASP A 34 -9.26 -6.20 -12.56
N THR A 35 -9.10 -7.11 -11.61
CA THR A 35 -9.37 -8.54 -11.84
C THR A 35 -10.84 -8.86 -12.05
N GLU A 36 -11.77 -8.06 -11.52
CA GLU A 36 -13.21 -8.24 -11.71
C GLU A 36 -13.61 -7.89 -13.16
N GLU A 37 -13.09 -6.77 -13.67
CA GLU A 37 -13.27 -6.32 -15.04
C GLU A 37 -12.66 -7.32 -16.04
N ILE A 38 -11.42 -7.77 -15.79
CA ILE A 38 -10.73 -8.76 -16.63
C ILE A 38 -11.51 -10.08 -16.65
N ALA A 39 -12.07 -10.53 -15.52
CA ALA A 39 -12.82 -11.79 -15.46
C ALA A 39 -14.09 -11.79 -16.32
N VAL A 40 -14.72 -10.63 -16.50
CA VAL A 40 -15.98 -10.51 -17.27
C VAL A 40 -15.72 -10.59 -18.77
N GLU A 41 -14.72 -9.85 -19.27
CA GLU A 41 -14.40 -9.82 -20.71
C GLU A 41 -12.88 -9.79 -20.98
N PRO A 42 -12.17 -10.92 -20.79
CA PRO A 42 -10.70 -10.94 -20.80
C PRO A 42 -10.09 -10.42 -22.10
N ALA A 43 -10.66 -10.78 -23.25
CA ALA A 43 -10.14 -10.37 -24.55
C ALA A 43 -10.28 -8.86 -24.84
N ALA A 44 -11.12 -8.13 -24.11
CA ALA A 44 -11.29 -6.68 -24.30
C ALA A 44 -10.09 -5.87 -23.77
N TYR A 45 -9.31 -6.46 -22.86
CA TYR A 45 -8.18 -5.81 -22.19
C TYR A 45 -6.81 -6.21 -22.77
N ASP A 46 -6.78 -7.08 -23.78
CA ASP A 46 -5.54 -7.40 -24.50
C ASP A 46 -4.90 -6.12 -25.08
N GLY A 47 -3.60 -5.97 -24.88
CA GLY A 47 -2.82 -4.80 -25.27
C GLY A 47 -2.95 -3.60 -24.32
N GLN A 48 -3.74 -3.69 -23.26
CA GLN A 48 -3.82 -2.64 -22.23
C GLN A 48 -2.74 -2.83 -21.16
N GLN A 49 -2.34 -1.71 -20.55
CA GLN A 49 -1.46 -1.74 -19.38
C GLN A 49 -2.25 -2.18 -18.15
N VAL A 50 -1.62 -3.00 -17.32
CA VAL A 50 -2.19 -3.49 -16.07
C VAL A 50 -1.20 -3.31 -14.93
N LEU A 51 -1.74 -3.10 -13.74
CA LEU A 51 -1.01 -3.12 -12.49
C LEU A 51 -1.68 -4.11 -11.55
N LEU A 52 -1.09 -5.29 -11.37
CA LEU A 52 -1.63 -6.35 -10.52
C LEU A 52 -0.75 -6.58 -9.30
N PHE A 53 -1.40 -6.85 -8.18
CA PHE A 53 -0.78 -7.42 -6.99
C PHE A 53 -1.20 -8.86 -6.91
N GLY A 54 -0.23 -9.77 -6.88
CA GLY A 54 -0.51 -11.20 -6.85
C GLY A 54 0.48 -11.98 -6.02
N ASP A 55 0.05 -13.15 -5.59
CA ASP A 55 0.87 -14.12 -4.90
C ASP A 55 1.50 -15.08 -5.92
N VAL A 56 2.77 -15.40 -5.74
CA VAL A 56 3.55 -16.21 -6.68
C VAL A 56 3.26 -17.69 -6.41
N GLU A 57 2.64 -18.34 -7.38
CA GLU A 57 2.35 -19.77 -7.35
C GLU A 57 3.56 -20.59 -7.78
N SER A 58 4.24 -20.16 -8.84
CA SER A 58 5.40 -20.88 -9.36
C SER A 58 6.42 -19.95 -10.03
N VAL A 59 7.68 -20.38 -10.02
CA VAL A 59 8.82 -19.65 -10.58
C VAL A 59 9.60 -20.54 -11.54
N ASP A 60 9.55 -20.22 -12.83
CA ASP A 60 10.41 -20.86 -13.84
C ASP A 60 11.60 -19.97 -14.18
N ARG A 61 12.75 -20.32 -13.60
CA ARG A 61 14.02 -19.61 -13.81
C ARG A 61 14.62 -19.87 -15.19
N ALA A 62 14.32 -21.00 -15.81
CA ALA A 62 14.89 -21.36 -17.10
C ALA A 62 14.24 -20.58 -18.25
N SER A 63 12.92 -20.32 -18.13
CA SER A 63 12.16 -19.54 -19.11
C SER A 63 11.93 -18.08 -18.70
N GLN A 64 12.39 -17.67 -17.51
CA GLN A 64 12.17 -16.33 -16.95
C GLN A 64 10.68 -15.97 -16.87
N ARG A 65 9.89 -16.90 -16.32
CA ARG A 65 8.44 -16.79 -16.18
C ARG A 65 8.00 -17.01 -14.75
N LEU A 66 6.89 -16.36 -14.38
CA LEU A 66 6.21 -16.56 -13.11
C LEU A 66 4.75 -16.90 -13.37
N VAL A 67 4.15 -17.70 -12.50
CA VAL A 67 2.69 -17.81 -12.41
C VAL A 67 2.27 -17.13 -11.14
N ILE A 68 1.33 -16.19 -11.24
CA ILE A 68 0.78 -15.48 -10.10
C ILE A 68 -0.74 -15.64 -10.04
N THR A 69 -1.24 -15.55 -8.83
CA THR A 69 -2.66 -15.48 -8.54
C THR A 69 -2.98 -14.07 -8.04
N ALA A 70 -3.94 -13.39 -8.66
CA ALA A 70 -4.31 -12.01 -8.31
C ALA A 70 -5.84 -11.86 -8.17
N GLY A 71 -6.26 -10.92 -7.33
CA GLY A 71 -7.66 -10.66 -7.02
C GLY A 71 -8.08 -11.21 -5.66
N THR A 72 -9.35 -11.04 -5.30
CA THR A 72 -9.93 -11.58 -4.06
C THR A 72 -11.25 -12.29 -4.33
N ASP A 73 -12.07 -11.75 -5.23
CA ASP A 73 -13.26 -12.41 -5.76
C ASP A 73 -13.69 -11.72 -7.08
N PRO A 74 -13.44 -12.30 -8.27
CA PRO A 74 -12.78 -13.57 -8.50
C PRO A 74 -11.27 -13.48 -8.35
N GLU A 75 -10.68 -14.61 -8.01
CA GLU A 75 -9.24 -14.84 -8.03
C GLU A 75 -8.85 -15.40 -9.41
N LEU A 76 -7.86 -14.80 -10.07
CA LEU A 76 -7.44 -15.12 -11.43
C LEU A 76 -5.95 -15.49 -11.48
N GLU A 77 -5.62 -16.47 -12.31
CA GLU A 77 -4.24 -16.90 -12.57
C GLU A 77 -3.68 -16.18 -13.80
N PHE A 78 -2.45 -15.67 -13.69
CA PHE A 78 -1.74 -14.99 -14.77
C PHE A 78 -0.33 -15.56 -14.94
N THR A 79 0.08 -15.74 -16.20
CA THR A 79 1.47 -16.03 -16.55
C THR A 79 2.21 -14.73 -16.83
N VAL A 80 3.25 -14.44 -16.05
CA VAL A 80 4.10 -13.26 -16.24
C VAL A 80 5.33 -13.66 -17.04
N GLU A 81 5.57 -12.95 -18.13
CA GLU A 81 6.74 -13.13 -19.01
C GLU A 81 7.70 -11.95 -18.91
N SER A 82 8.85 -12.07 -19.59
CA SER A 82 9.90 -11.04 -19.62
C SER A 82 10.45 -10.67 -18.24
N VAL A 83 10.45 -11.63 -17.30
CA VAL A 83 10.84 -11.38 -15.90
C VAL A 83 12.37 -11.24 -15.79
N PRO A 84 12.91 -10.13 -15.24
CA PRO A 84 14.34 -9.97 -15.06
C PRO A 84 14.94 -11.06 -14.17
N GLU A 85 16.16 -11.53 -14.48
CA GLU A 85 16.83 -12.60 -13.71
C GLU A 85 16.98 -12.26 -12.22
N SER A 86 17.26 -10.98 -11.91
CA SER A 86 17.33 -10.49 -10.53
C SER A 86 16.02 -10.68 -9.75
N VAL A 87 14.89 -10.63 -10.45
CA VAL A 87 13.57 -10.88 -9.84
C VAL A 87 13.37 -12.38 -9.63
N THR A 88 13.61 -13.22 -10.64
CA THR A 88 13.45 -14.68 -10.51
C THR A 88 14.37 -15.32 -9.46
N ASP A 89 15.53 -14.72 -9.20
CA ASP A 89 16.46 -15.16 -8.16
C ASP A 89 16.03 -14.75 -6.75
N SER A 90 15.34 -13.62 -6.62
CA SER A 90 14.87 -13.09 -5.35
C SER A 90 13.51 -13.64 -4.93
N VAL A 91 12.61 -13.84 -5.90
CA VAL A 91 11.23 -14.23 -5.66
C VAL A 91 11.13 -15.72 -5.30
N ARG A 92 10.15 -16.05 -4.46
CA ARG A 92 9.85 -17.42 -4.03
C ARG A 92 8.36 -17.67 -4.14
N GLU A 93 8.01 -18.94 -4.28
CA GLU A 93 6.63 -19.41 -4.17
C GLU A 93 6.03 -18.99 -2.82
N GLY A 94 4.78 -18.52 -2.84
CA GLY A 94 4.09 -17.91 -1.71
C GLY A 94 4.52 -16.48 -1.37
N GLY A 95 5.45 -15.88 -2.12
CA GLY A 95 5.77 -14.46 -2.02
C GLY A 95 4.74 -13.60 -2.75
N SER A 96 4.53 -12.36 -2.30
CA SER A 96 3.68 -11.40 -3.01
C SER A 96 4.53 -10.51 -3.92
N ILE A 97 4.04 -10.22 -5.12
CA ILE A 97 4.67 -9.29 -6.04
C ILE A 97 3.66 -8.31 -6.60
N GLN A 98 4.18 -7.18 -7.06
CA GLN A 98 3.46 -6.20 -7.85
C GLN A 98 4.03 -6.23 -9.27
N VAL A 99 3.16 -6.47 -10.25
CA VAL A 99 3.53 -6.58 -11.66
C VAL A 99 2.88 -5.43 -12.43
N PHE A 100 3.71 -4.68 -13.15
CA PHE A 100 3.28 -3.70 -14.13
C PHE A 100 3.67 -4.17 -15.53
N GLY A 101 2.71 -4.26 -16.43
CA GLY A 101 2.94 -4.82 -17.75
C GLY A 101 1.76 -4.64 -18.70
N VAL A 102 1.79 -5.38 -19.80
CA VAL A 102 0.74 -5.36 -20.82
C VAL A 102 0.07 -6.73 -20.89
N LEU A 103 -1.27 -6.74 -20.88
CA LEU A 103 -2.05 -7.97 -21.01
C LEU A 103 -1.99 -8.52 -22.44
N ALA A 104 -1.90 -9.84 -22.54
CA ALA A 104 -1.89 -10.59 -23.78
C ALA A 104 -2.60 -11.94 -23.61
N GLU A 105 -2.86 -12.59 -24.74
CA GLU A 105 -3.45 -13.93 -24.80
C GLU A 105 -4.75 -14.05 -24.00
N GLN A 106 -5.75 -13.22 -24.32
CA GLN A 106 -7.03 -13.17 -23.62
C GLN A 106 -6.86 -12.81 -22.14
N SER A 107 -5.98 -11.85 -21.84
CA SER A 107 -5.64 -11.37 -20.51
C SER A 107 -5.21 -12.47 -19.54
N THR A 108 -4.55 -13.51 -20.05
CA THR A 108 -3.95 -14.58 -19.21
C THR A 108 -2.44 -14.45 -19.10
N VAL A 109 -1.82 -13.72 -20.03
CA VAL A 109 -0.38 -13.46 -20.05
C VAL A 109 -0.12 -11.98 -19.80
N ILE A 110 0.92 -11.68 -19.03
CA ILE A 110 1.38 -10.32 -18.77
C ILE A 110 2.82 -10.21 -19.25
N ASP A 111 3.06 -9.39 -20.26
CA ASP A 111 4.42 -9.01 -20.65
C ASP A 111 4.92 -7.93 -19.67
N ALA A 112 5.81 -8.32 -18.76
CA ALA A 112 6.22 -7.47 -17.66
C ALA A 112 7.13 -6.33 -18.14
N THR A 113 6.77 -5.11 -17.78
CA THR A 113 7.62 -3.92 -17.95
C THR A 113 8.39 -3.63 -16.67
N GLU A 114 7.75 -3.77 -15.52
CA GLU A 114 8.35 -3.55 -14.21
C GLU A 114 7.75 -4.51 -13.19
N ILE A 115 8.60 -5.09 -12.33
CA ILE A 115 8.17 -5.98 -11.26
C ILE A 115 8.81 -5.50 -9.97
N VAL A 116 7.96 -5.24 -8.98
CA VAL A 116 8.38 -4.91 -7.63
C VAL A 116 8.07 -6.12 -6.76
N VAL A 117 9.12 -6.68 -6.16
CA VAL A 117 8.98 -7.79 -5.20
C VAL A 117 8.65 -7.19 -3.85
N ASP A 118 7.41 -7.40 -3.39
CA ASP A 118 7.00 -7.01 -2.04
C ASP A 118 7.31 -8.16 -1.09
N TYR A 119 8.47 -8.09 -0.42
CA TYR A 119 8.83 -9.10 0.59
C TYR A 119 7.89 -8.99 1.79
N ARG A 120 6.84 -9.82 1.79
CA ARG A 120 6.04 -10.10 2.98
C ARG A 120 6.75 -11.09 3.92
N ASP A 121 8.03 -10.87 4.24
CA ASP A 121 8.60 -11.56 5.39
C ASP A 121 8.01 -10.92 6.66
N THR A 122 7.50 -11.72 7.59
CA THR A 122 7.04 -11.23 8.91
C THR A 122 8.06 -10.32 9.61
N THR A 123 9.34 -10.46 9.27
CA THR A 123 10.44 -9.62 9.75
C THR A 123 10.36 -8.16 9.26
N ASP A 124 9.91 -7.91 8.02
CA ASP A 124 9.82 -6.56 7.45
C ASP A 124 8.68 -5.76 8.09
N PHE A 125 7.55 -6.41 8.38
CA PHE A 125 6.49 -5.81 9.18
C PHE A 125 6.99 -5.41 10.57
N GLN A 126 7.73 -6.29 11.24
CA GLN A 126 8.28 -5.98 12.56
C GLN A 126 9.23 -4.77 12.53
N TYR A 127 10.06 -4.67 11.49
CA TYR A 127 10.95 -3.53 11.32
C TYR A 127 10.19 -2.20 11.22
N VAL A 128 9.17 -2.13 10.34
CA VAL A 128 8.40 -0.89 10.14
C VAL A 128 7.65 -0.49 11.41
N TYR A 129 7.04 -1.45 12.11
CA TYR A 129 6.33 -1.15 13.36
C TYR A 129 7.26 -0.70 14.48
N VAL A 130 8.40 -1.37 14.66
CA VAL A 130 9.38 -0.99 15.69
C VAL A 130 10.01 0.35 15.38
N ALA A 131 10.42 0.60 14.13
CA ALA A 131 10.98 1.88 13.72
C ALA A 131 9.98 3.03 13.91
N SER A 132 8.71 2.82 13.53
CA SER A 132 7.63 3.80 13.72
C SER A 132 7.34 4.05 15.20
N LEU A 133 7.31 3.00 16.02
CA LEU A 133 7.13 3.11 17.47
C LEU A 133 8.27 3.90 18.10
N LEU A 134 9.52 3.57 17.77
CA LEU A 134 10.70 4.27 18.29
C LEU A 134 10.73 5.75 17.83
N GLY A 135 10.44 6.01 16.56
CA GLY A 135 10.33 7.36 16.03
C GLY A 135 9.24 8.17 16.71
N GLY A 136 8.06 7.57 16.90
CA GLY A 136 6.94 8.18 17.62
C GLY A 136 7.28 8.47 19.09
N LEU A 137 7.91 7.52 19.79
CA LEU A 137 8.36 7.69 21.17
C LEU A 137 9.44 8.77 21.30
N LEU A 138 10.38 8.84 20.35
CA LEU A 138 11.42 9.86 20.33
C LEU A 138 10.82 11.25 20.11
N ALA A 139 9.92 11.39 19.12
CA ALA A 139 9.23 12.63 18.83
C ALA A 139 8.38 13.09 20.03
N ALA A 140 7.60 12.17 20.63
CA ALA A 140 6.83 12.43 21.83
C ALA A 140 7.73 12.81 23.02
N GLY A 141 8.86 12.12 23.18
CA GLY A 141 9.85 12.40 24.22
C GLY A 141 10.44 13.81 24.09
N ILE A 142 10.93 14.18 22.90
CA ILE A 142 11.49 15.52 22.63
C ILE A 142 10.43 16.60 22.82
N PHE A 143 9.22 16.36 22.31
CA PHE A 143 8.10 17.27 22.43
C PHE A 143 7.74 17.50 23.90
N LEU A 144 7.55 16.42 24.68
CA LEU A 144 7.25 16.51 26.12
C LEU A 144 8.42 17.04 26.94
N TRP A 145 9.66 16.89 26.46
CA TRP A 145 10.83 17.49 27.11
C TRP A 145 10.80 19.02 27.02
N HIS A 146 10.45 19.57 25.87
CA HIS A 146 10.41 21.03 25.65
C HIS A 146 9.06 21.65 26.02
N TRP A 147 7.98 20.88 26.04
CA TRP A 147 6.62 21.38 26.20
C TRP A 147 5.87 20.61 27.29
N GLN A 148 5.23 21.33 28.19
CA GLN A 148 4.31 20.80 29.19
C GLN A 148 2.87 20.88 28.66
N VAL A 149 2.15 19.77 28.75
CA VAL A 149 0.72 19.72 28.43
C VAL A 149 -0.06 20.27 29.63
N ASP A 150 -0.63 21.47 29.50
CA ASP A 150 -1.63 21.95 30.44
C ASP A 150 -2.98 21.32 30.09
N VAL A 151 -3.32 20.24 30.80
CA VAL A 151 -4.57 19.49 30.60
C VAL A 151 -5.79 20.34 30.98
N ARG A 152 -5.64 21.34 31.86
CA ARG A 152 -6.76 22.20 32.24
C ARG A 152 -7.12 23.15 31.10
N ASP A 153 -6.13 23.78 30.48
CA ASP A 153 -6.35 24.77 29.41
C ASP A 153 -6.22 24.23 27.98
N LEU A 154 -5.81 22.96 27.85
CA LEU A 154 -5.50 22.29 26.59
C LEU A 154 -4.48 23.10 25.77
N THR A 155 -3.43 23.56 26.44
CA THR A 155 -2.36 24.34 25.84
C THR A 155 -1.01 23.69 26.08
N PHE A 156 -0.12 23.79 25.09
CA PHE A 156 1.28 23.42 25.24
C PHE A 156 2.05 24.66 25.72
N VAL A 157 2.74 24.54 26.85
CA VAL A 157 3.55 25.62 27.43
C VAL A 157 5.01 25.20 27.44
N PRO A 158 5.97 26.05 27.03
CA PRO A 158 7.39 25.72 27.12
C PRO A 158 7.79 25.35 28.55
N ARG A 159 8.56 24.28 28.70
CA ARG A 159 9.01 23.77 29.99
C ARG A 159 10.17 24.64 30.47
N GLY A 160 9.94 25.51 31.45
CA GLY A 160 10.96 26.42 32.01
C GLY A 160 10.55 27.88 32.12
N ASP A 161 9.43 28.29 31.51
CA ASP A 161 8.82 29.60 31.79
C ASP A 161 8.09 29.54 33.12
N ARG A 162 8.80 29.88 34.20
CA ARG A 162 8.23 30.19 35.50
C ARG A 162 8.91 31.39 36.12
#